data_AF-A0A8J8AZT0-F1
#
_entry.id   AF-A0A8J8AZT0-F1
#
_cell.length_a   1.000
_cell.length_b   1.000
_cell.length_c   1.000
_cell.angle_alpha   90.00
_cell.angle_beta   90.00
_cell.angle_gamma   90.00
#
_symmetry.space_group_name_H-M   'P 1'
#
loop_
_entity.id
_entity.type
_entity.pdbx_description
1 polymer ?
#
loop_
_entity_poly.entity_id
_entity_poly.type
_entity_poly.pdbx_seq_one_letter_code
_entity_poly.pdbx_strand_id
1 'polypeptide(L)'
;MSLVFKVLMTLRARALSRQAREIRRVVEALPREARLAAAEHATAEMDKAGRLQCPHLHGADGVPPLQPWSDVAEQAVARTQSGALQLKVKGVAQWIAVAYYETLNSPHPGLAGVHREVLGMLGDLKGSYAARAAREHEIEVATA
;
A
#
# COMPACT_ATOMS: atom_id res chain seq x y z
N MET A 1 25.58 -7.86 6.30
CA MET A 1 24.19 -8.24 6.67
C MET A 1 24.13 -9.73 6.95
N SER A 2 23.66 -10.11 8.15
CA SER A 2 23.49 -11.52 8.57
C SER A 2 22.57 -12.30 7.62
N LEU A 3 22.86 -13.59 7.38
CA LEU A 3 22.04 -14.47 6.54
C LEU A 3 20.59 -14.52 7.03
N VAL A 4 20.37 -14.53 8.34
CA VAL A 4 19.04 -14.53 8.97
C VAL A 4 18.23 -13.31 8.54
N PHE A 5 18.84 -12.13 8.54
CA PHE A 5 18.17 -10.89 8.13
C PHE A 5 17.78 -10.92 6.65
N LYS A 6 18.64 -11.47 5.78
CA LYS A 6 18.32 -11.64 4.35
C LYS A 6 17.13 -12.58 4.15
N VAL A 7 17.08 -13.69 4.88
CA VAL A 7 15.95 -14.64 4.84
C VAL A 7 14.67 -13.96 5.31
N LEU A 8 14.70 -13.24 6.44
CA LEU A 8 13.54 -12.50 6.95
C LEU A 8 13.03 -11.47 5.93
N MET A 9 13.92 -10.67 5.34
CA MET A 9 13.55 -9.69 4.31
C MET A 9 12.93 -10.35 3.06
N THR A 10 13.46 -11.51 2.66
CA THR A 10 12.91 -12.28 1.53
C THR A 10 11.50 -12.79 1.83
N LEU A 11 11.28 -13.31 3.04
CA LEU A 11 9.97 -13.77 3.48
C LEU A 11 8.96 -12.61 3.58
N ARG A 12 9.36 -11.46 4.13
CA ARG A 12 8.49 -10.28 4.17
C ARG A 12 8.18 -9.74 2.79
N ALA A 13 9.16 -9.68 1.90
CA ALA A 13 8.93 -9.29 0.51
C ALA A 13 7.88 -10.18 -0.16
N ARG A 14 7.98 -11.51 0.03
CA ARG A 14 6.99 -12.46 -0.51
C ARG A 14 5.61 -12.26 0.13
N ALA A 15 5.53 -12.03 1.43
CA ALA A 15 4.29 -11.77 2.14
C ALA A 15 3.61 -10.48 1.63
N LEU A 16 4.34 -9.36 1.61
CA LEU A 16 3.84 -8.07 1.12
C LEU A 16 3.46 -8.14 -0.36
N SER A 17 4.24 -8.82 -1.20
CA SER A 17 3.89 -8.99 -2.63
C SER A 17 2.57 -9.76 -2.80
N ARG A 18 2.32 -10.77 -1.97
CA ARG A 18 1.04 -11.48 -1.98
C ARG A 18 -0.10 -10.57 -1.56
N GLN A 19 0.09 -9.79 -0.49
CA GLN A 19 -0.90 -8.83 -0.01
C GLN A 19 -1.17 -7.73 -1.04
N ALA A 20 -0.13 -7.21 -1.70
CA ALA A 20 -0.24 -6.16 -2.71
C ALA A 20 -1.14 -6.59 -3.89
N ARG A 21 -1.01 -7.84 -4.35
CA ARG A 21 -1.91 -8.39 -5.37
C ARG A 21 -3.36 -8.45 -4.93
N GLU A 22 -3.61 -8.77 -3.67
CA GLU A 22 -4.97 -8.81 -3.11
C GLU A 22 -5.54 -7.39 -3.00
N ILE A 23 -4.77 -6.45 -2.44
CA ILE A 23 -5.17 -5.05 -2.32
C ILE A 23 -5.42 -4.44 -3.70
N ARG A 24 -4.60 -4.73 -4.70
CA ARG A 24 -4.81 -4.27 -6.07
C ARG A 24 -6.16 -4.69 -6.63
N ARG A 25 -6.56 -5.95 -6.45
CA ARG A 25 -7.89 -6.44 -6.86
C ARG A 25 -9.00 -5.68 -6.15
N VAL A 26 -8.83 -5.39 -4.85
CA VAL A 26 -9.80 -4.59 -4.09
C VAL A 26 -9.88 -3.18 -4.66
N VAL A 27 -8.74 -2.51 -4.89
CA VAL A 27 -8.65 -1.16 -5.46
C VAL A 27 -9.35 -1.07 -6.82
N GLU A 28 -9.13 -2.06 -7.69
CA GLU A 28 -9.75 -2.15 -9.02
C GLU A 28 -11.27 -2.35 -8.93
N ALA A 29 -11.74 -3.12 -7.95
CA ALA A 29 -13.16 -3.37 -7.69
C ALA A 29 -13.88 -2.21 -6.98
N LEU A 30 -13.16 -1.21 -6.44
CA LEU A 30 -13.79 -0.07 -5.76
C LEU A 30 -14.47 0.88 -6.76
N PRO A 31 -15.66 1.42 -6.42
CA PRO A 31 -16.24 2.56 -7.12
C PRO A 31 -15.31 3.77 -7.09
N ARG A 32 -15.41 4.66 -8.09
CA ARG A 32 -14.55 5.83 -8.23
C ARG A 32 -14.52 6.71 -6.97
N GLU A 33 -15.68 6.96 -6.37
CA GLU A 33 -15.80 7.76 -5.13
C GLU A 33 -15.07 7.09 -3.96
N ALA A 34 -15.19 5.76 -3.83
CA ALA A 34 -14.50 5.00 -2.79
C ALA A 34 -12.98 4.96 -3.00
N ARG A 35 -12.50 5.01 -4.26
CA ARG A 35 -11.06 5.13 -4.56
C ARG A 35 -10.50 6.48 -4.12
N LEU A 36 -11.22 7.56 -4.37
CA LEU A 36 -10.84 8.90 -3.92
C LEU A 36 -10.81 8.98 -2.39
N ALA A 37 -11.85 8.47 -1.72
CA ALA A 37 -11.88 8.38 -0.26
C ALA A 37 -10.71 7.54 0.28
N ALA A 38 -10.37 6.41 -0.36
CA ALA A 38 -9.21 5.61 0.02
C ALA A 38 -7.88 6.37 -0.17
N ALA A 39 -7.74 7.21 -1.21
CA ALA A 39 -6.56 8.05 -1.40
C ALA A 39 -6.40 9.09 -0.30
N GLU A 40 -7.49 9.74 0.09
CA GLU A 40 -7.51 10.74 1.18
C GLU A 40 -7.16 10.08 2.51
N HIS A 41 -7.79 8.95 2.83
CA HIS A 41 -7.48 8.17 4.02
C HIS A 41 -6.03 7.68 4.01
N ALA A 42 -5.52 7.16 2.90
CA ALA A 42 -4.14 6.69 2.80
C ALA A 42 -3.15 7.83 3.07
N THR A 43 -3.39 9.01 2.48
CA THR A 43 -2.54 10.19 2.68
C THR A 43 -2.57 10.63 4.15
N ALA A 44 -3.75 10.71 4.75
CA ALA A 44 -3.89 11.07 6.17
C ALA A 44 -3.21 10.06 7.12
N GLU A 45 -3.29 8.75 6.82
CA GLU A 45 -2.59 7.73 7.60
C GLU A 45 -1.07 7.79 7.41
N MET A 46 -0.59 8.08 6.19
CA MET A 46 0.83 8.28 5.92
C MET A 46 1.38 9.50 6.66
N ASP A 47 0.62 10.60 6.74
CA ASP A 47 1.00 11.80 7.48
C ASP A 47 1.05 11.55 9.00
N LYS A 48 0.11 10.75 9.53
CA LYS A 48 0.14 10.33 10.94
C LYS A 48 1.36 9.46 11.23
N ALA A 49 1.57 8.43 10.41
CA ALA A 49 2.69 7.49 10.57
C ALA A 49 4.05 8.20 10.49
N GLY A 50 4.21 9.17 9.57
CA GLY A 50 5.45 9.93 9.38
C GLY A 50 5.86 10.77 10.58
N ARG A 51 4.97 11.02 11.54
CA ARG A 51 5.26 11.74 12.79
C ARG A 51 5.78 10.83 13.91
N LEU A 52 5.74 9.50 13.72
CA LEU A 52 6.21 8.53 14.71
C LEU A 52 7.72 8.29 14.58
N GLN A 53 8.36 7.89 15.69
CA GLN A 53 9.77 7.47 15.66
C GLN A 53 9.98 6.21 14.80
N CYS A 54 8.99 5.31 14.78
CA CYS A 54 8.97 4.11 13.95
C CYS A 54 7.72 4.09 13.07
N PRO A 55 7.69 4.81 11.93
CA PRO A 55 6.50 4.94 11.07
C PRO A 55 5.91 3.62 10.58
N HIS A 56 6.75 2.61 10.36
CA HIS A 56 6.35 1.26 9.92
C HIS A 56 5.57 0.46 11.00
N LEU A 57 5.55 0.93 12.25
CA LEU A 57 4.78 0.33 13.34
C LEU A 57 3.45 1.08 13.61
N HIS A 58 3.08 2.01 12.74
CA HIS A 58 1.85 2.78 12.87
C HIS A 58 0.61 1.88 12.94
N GLY A 59 -0.20 2.05 13.98
CA GLY A 59 -1.42 1.27 14.22
C GLY A 59 -1.21 -0.09 14.88
N ALA A 60 0.01 -0.43 15.29
CA ALA A 60 0.30 -1.67 16.01
C ALA A 60 0.10 -1.47 17.52
N ASP A 61 -0.74 -2.33 18.12
CA ASP A 61 -0.89 -2.38 19.57
C ASP A 61 0.19 -3.31 20.15
N GLY A 62 1.23 -2.74 20.75
CA GLY A 62 2.25 -3.51 21.47
C GLY A 62 3.02 -4.49 20.58
N VAL A 63 3.86 -3.97 19.68
CA VAL A 63 4.75 -4.81 18.86
C VAL A 63 5.58 -5.72 19.77
N PRO A 64 5.50 -7.06 19.62
CA PRO A 64 6.30 -7.95 20.43
C PRO A 64 7.79 -7.58 20.30
N PRO A 65 8.58 -7.58 21.39
CA PRO A 65 9.97 -7.09 21.38
C PRO A 65 10.90 -7.74 20.34
N LEU A 66 10.49 -8.87 19.76
CA LEU A 66 11.27 -9.68 18.84
C LEU A 66 10.73 -9.67 17.40
N GLN A 67 9.65 -8.93 17.11
CA GLN A 67 9.05 -8.95 15.77
C GLN A 67 9.60 -7.80 14.91
N PRO A 68 10.21 -8.08 13.74
CA PRO A 68 10.83 -7.06 12.90
C PRO A 68 9.83 -6.17 12.14
N TRP A 69 8.55 -6.58 12.09
CA TRP A 69 7.46 -5.87 11.40
C TRP A 69 6.19 -5.95 12.24
N SER A 70 5.27 -5.02 12.00
CA SER A 70 3.95 -5.06 12.63
C SER A 70 3.00 -6.03 11.93
N ASP A 71 1.96 -6.46 12.63
CA ASP A 71 0.86 -7.26 12.09
C ASP A 71 -0.23 -6.40 11.40
N VAL A 72 -0.07 -5.08 11.43
CA VAL A 72 -1.04 -4.10 10.92
C VAL A 72 -1.33 -4.32 9.43
N ALA A 73 -0.31 -4.69 8.65
CA ALA A 73 -0.49 -5.02 7.24
C ALA A 73 -1.40 -6.25 7.05
N GLU A 74 -1.23 -7.30 7.86
CA GLU A 74 -2.13 -8.46 7.82
C GLU A 74 -3.56 -8.09 8.23
N GLN A 75 -3.71 -7.32 9.32
CA GLN A 75 -5.02 -6.86 9.78
C GLN A 75 -5.73 -5.99 8.73
N ALA A 76 -4.99 -5.11 8.06
CA ALA A 76 -5.52 -4.23 7.03
C ALA A 76 -6.04 -5.04 5.83
N VAL A 77 -5.33 -6.10 5.41
CA VAL A 77 -5.82 -7.03 4.38
C VAL A 77 -7.09 -7.74 4.84
N ALA A 78 -7.15 -8.22 6.08
CA ALA A 78 -8.37 -8.86 6.61
C ALA A 78 -9.57 -7.89 6.59
N ARG A 79 -9.36 -6.60 6.91
CA ARG A 79 -10.42 -5.57 6.81
C ARG A 79 -10.95 -5.40 5.39
N THR A 80 -10.12 -5.58 4.36
CA THR A 80 -10.56 -5.49 2.95
C THR A 80 -11.48 -6.62 2.49
N GLN A 81 -11.52 -7.73 3.23
CA GLN A 81 -12.40 -8.86 2.94
C GLN A 81 -13.80 -8.67 3.54
N SER A 82 -14.01 -7.62 4.35
CA SER A 82 -15.32 -7.29 4.91
C SER A 82 -16.34 -6.96 3.83
N GLY A 83 -17.62 -7.29 4.03
CA GLY A 83 -18.71 -6.86 3.15
C GLY A 83 -18.96 -5.35 3.17
N ALA A 84 -18.52 -4.64 4.23
CA ALA A 84 -18.75 -3.22 4.38
C ALA A 84 -17.74 -2.39 3.58
N LEU A 85 -18.23 -1.57 2.64
CA LEU A 85 -17.40 -0.71 1.78
C LEU A 85 -16.45 0.20 2.57
N GLN A 86 -16.93 0.79 3.67
CA GLN A 86 -16.10 1.66 4.52
C GLN A 86 -14.91 0.92 5.14
N LEU A 87 -15.10 -0.35 5.54
CA LEU A 87 -14.02 -1.17 6.08
C LEU A 87 -13.01 -1.53 4.99
N LYS A 88 -13.46 -1.77 3.75
CA LYS A 88 -12.57 -1.98 2.61
C LYS A 88 -11.70 -0.75 2.34
N VAL A 89 -12.31 0.42 2.28
CA VAL A 89 -11.61 1.70 2.06
C VAL A 89 -10.56 1.95 3.14
N LYS A 90 -10.93 1.78 4.42
CA LYS A 90 -10.00 1.94 5.54
C LYS A 90 -8.87 0.90 5.52
N GLY A 91 -9.19 -0.35 5.18
CA GLY A 91 -8.19 -1.43 5.06
C GLY A 91 -7.18 -1.16 3.96
N VAL A 92 -7.63 -0.73 2.77
CA VAL A 92 -6.75 -0.33 1.66
C VAL A 92 -5.84 0.82 2.09
N ALA A 93 -6.41 1.87 2.67
CA ALA A 93 -5.67 3.05 3.11
C ALA A 93 -4.58 2.71 4.15
N GLN A 94 -4.94 1.93 5.16
CA GLN A 94 -4.01 1.52 6.21
C GLN A 94 -2.90 0.61 5.68
N TRP A 95 -3.23 -0.33 4.80
CA TRP A 95 -2.23 -1.20 4.19
C TRP A 95 -1.22 -0.39 3.37
N ILE A 96 -1.70 0.57 2.56
CA ILE A 96 -0.83 1.46 1.77
C ILE A 96 0.13 2.24 2.68
N ALA A 97 -0.37 2.82 3.76
CA ALA A 97 0.45 3.62 4.67
C ALA A 97 1.57 2.80 5.34
N VAL A 98 1.24 1.62 5.87
CA VAL A 98 2.23 0.74 6.51
C VAL A 98 3.22 0.18 5.50
N ALA A 99 2.73 -0.34 4.36
CA ALA A 99 3.59 -0.91 3.32
C ALA A 99 4.53 0.15 2.71
N TYR A 100 4.09 1.40 2.60
CA TYR A 100 4.94 2.51 2.17
C TYR A 100 6.16 2.66 3.09
N TYR A 101 5.95 2.79 4.40
CA TYR A 101 7.04 3.00 5.35
C TYR A 101 7.87 1.74 5.61
N GLU A 102 7.30 0.54 5.51
CA GLU A 102 8.07 -0.72 5.57
C GLU A 102 9.04 -0.90 4.40
N THR A 103 8.68 -0.38 3.23
CA THR A 103 9.46 -0.57 2.00
C THR A 103 10.31 0.65 1.63
N LEU A 104 10.09 1.79 2.30
CA LEU A 104 10.80 3.04 2.07
C LEU A 104 12.31 2.85 2.23
N ASN A 105 13.07 3.23 1.20
CA ASN A 105 14.54 3.12 1.15
C ASN A 105 15.09 1.70 1.35
N SER A 106 14.27 0.65 1.18
CA SER A 106 14.74 -0.72 1.34
C SER A 106 15.73 -1.11 0.23
N PRO A 107 16.94 -1.62 0.56
CA PRO A 107 17.90 -2.10 -0.44
C PRO A 107 17.51 -3.47 -1.01
N HIS A 108 16.48 -4.13 -0.47
CA HIS A 108 16.05 -5.45 -0.93
C HIS A 108 15.17 -5.33 -2.19
N PRO A 109 15.54 -5.95 -3.33
CA PRO A 109 14.87 -5.74 -4.61
C PRO A 109 13.39 -6.12 -4.58
N GLY A 110 13.02 -7.16 -3.82
CA GLY A 110 11.62 -7.55 -3.65
C GLY A 110 10.80 -6.49 -2.89
N LEU A 111 11.39 -5.81 -1.91
CA LEU A 111 10.69 -4.75 -1.16
C LEU A 111 10.63 -3.47 -1.99
N ALA A 112 11.68 -3.15 -2.75
CA ALA A 112 11.64 -2.06 -3.73
C ALA A 112 10.56 -2.30 -4.81
N GLY A 113 10.33 -3.55 -5.22
CA GLY A 113 9.21 -3.94 -6.09
C GLY A 113 7.85 -3.59 -5.47
N VAL A 114 7.61 -4.03 -4.23
CA VAL A 114 6.39 -3.69 -3.49
C VAL A 114 6.24 -2.18 -3.33
N HIS A 115 7.32 -1.44 -3.07
CA HIS A 115 7.25 0.02 -2.93
C HIS A 115 6.69 0.67 -4.20
N ARG A 116 7.13 0.23 -5.38
CA ARG A 116 6.59 0.71 -6.66
C ARG A 116 5.12 0.33 -6.83
N GLU A 117 4.71 -0.86 -6.41
CA GLU A 117 3.30 -1.26 -6.45
C GLU A 117 2.42 -0.39 -5.54
N VAL A 118 2.90 -0.04 -4.35
CA VAL A 118 2.24 0.87 -3.41
C VAL A 118 2.04 2.25 -4.03
N LEU A 119 3.10 2.83 -4.61
CA LEU A 119 3.01 4.12 -5.30
C LEU A 119 2.08 4.07 -6.52
N GLY A 120 2.11 2.96 -7.27
CA GLY A 120 1.20 2.71 -8.39
C GLY A 120 -0.26 2.71 -7.94
N MET A 121 -0.59 1.94 -6.89
CA MET A 121 -1.95 1.91 -6.32
C MET A 121 -2.38 3.28 -5.79
N LEU A 122 -1.49 4.04 -5.16
CA LEU A 122 -1.81 5.40 -4.72
C LEU A 122 -2.13 6.33 -5.90
N GLY A 123 -1.42 6.19 -7.03
CA GLY A 123 -1.73 6.88 -8.27
C GLY A 123 -3.06 6.45 -8.89
N ASP A 124 -3.36 5.16 -8.87
CA ASP A 124 -4.63 4.58 -9.34
C ASP A 124 -5.82 5.11 -8.52
N LEU A 125 -5.66 5.16 -7.19
CA LEU A 125 -6.68 5.69 -6.26
C LEU A 125 -6.96 7.18 -6.50
N LYS A 126 -5.92 7.97 -6.75
CA LYS A 126 -6.03 9.40 -7.09
C LYS A 126 -6.54 9.65 -8.50
N GLY A 127 -6.69 8.61 -9.33
CA GLY A 127 -7.07 8.73 -10.74
C GLY A 127 -5.99 9.33 -11.63
N SER A 128 -4.73 9.38 -11.17
CA SER A 128 -3.61 9.98 -11.92
C SER A 128 -3.30 9.22 -13.22
N TYR A 129 -3.43 7.89 -13.20
CA TYR A 129 -3.22 7.06 -14.38
C TYR A 129 -4.38 7.12 -15.38
N ALA A 130 -5.64 7.19 -14.90
CA ALA A 130 -6.80 7.36 -15.78
C ALA A 130 -6.77 8.74 -16.49
N ALA A 131 -6.38 9.79 -15.76
CA ALA A 131 -6.20 11.13 -16.33
C ALA A 131 -5.04 11.20 -17.34
N ARG A 132 -3.96 10.45 -17.10
CA ARG A 132 -2.84 10.35 -18.03
C ARG A 132 -3.21 9.59 -19.30
N ALA A 133 -3.87 8.44 -19.18
CA ALA A 133 -4.31 7.64 -20.32
C ALA A 133 -5.32 8.39 -21.21
N ALA A 134 -6.24 9.15 -20.60
CA ALA A 134 -7.16 10.01 -21.35
C ALA A 134 -6.43 11.10 -22.15
N ARG A 135 -5.42 11.74 -21.56
CA ARG A 135 -4.58 12.74 -22.26
C ARG A 135 -3.74 12.13 -23.38
N GLU A 136 -3.17 10.94 -23.16
CA GLU A 136 -2.40 10.24 -24.20
C GLU A 136 -3.30 9.89 -25.41
N HIS A 137 -4.56 9.48 -25.17
CA HIS A 137 -5.54 9.24 -26.23
C HIS A 137 -5.98 10.52 -26.95
N GLU A 138 -6.20 11.63 -26.23
CA GLU A 138 -6.51 12.93 -26.85
C GLU A 138 -5.38 13.43 -27.77
N ILE A 139 -4.13 13.21 -27.38
CA ILE A 139 -2.95 13.56 -28.20
C ILE A 139 -2.85 12.68 -29.44
N GLU A 140 -3.10 11.37 -29.31
CA GLU A 140 -3.10 10.43 -30.44
C GLU A 140 -4.21 10.76 -31.45
N VAL A 141 -5.41 11.12 -30.99
CA VAL A 141 -6.52 11.55 -31.85
C VAL A 141 -6.27 12.91 -32.51
N ALA A 142 -5.56 13.83 -31.84
CA ALA A 142 -5.23 15.14 -32.40
C ALA A 142 -4.06 15.12 -33.40
N THR A 143 -3.31 14.02 -33.47
CA THR A 143 -2.16 13.85 -34.37
C THR A 143 -2.42 12.91 -35.56
N ALA A 144 -3.62 12.32 -35.61
CA ALA A 144 -4.15 11.53 -36.72
C ALA A 144 -5.01 12.38 -37.68
#